data_AF-A0A7D8YHL4-F1
#
_entry.id   AF-A0A7D8YHL4-F1
#
_cell.length_a   1.000
_cell.length_b   1.000
_cell.length_c   1.000
_cell.angle_alpha   90.00
_cell.angle_beta   90.00
_cell.angle_gamma   90.00
#
_symmetry.space_group_name_H-M   'P 1'
#
loop_
_entity.id
_entity.type
_entity.pdbx_description
1 polymer ?
#
loop_
_entity_poly.entity_id
_entity_poly.type
_entity_poly.pdbx_seq_one_letter_code
_entity_poly.pdbx_strand_id
1 'polypeptide(L)'
;MANPYEPSDFPITAVATNRRAVRRYWIGSTALLLVGITVALPGLLLLNQELGWIPTQTGIFGIEFNGRPVSNATATRYSIGLGLALWAAALILAARATANRRHNR
;
A
#
# COMPACT_ATOMS: atom_id res chain seq x y z
N MET A 1 37.63 -40.48 -7.38
CA MET A 1 36.87 -40.36 -6.12
C MET A 1 36.30 -38.97 -6.05
N ALA A 2 34.99 -38.80 -5.93
CA ALA A 2 34.37 -37.48 -5.75
C ALA A 2 34.81 -36.89 -4.41
N ASN A 3 35.08 -35.58 -4.37
CA ASN A 3 35.60 -34.90 -3.19
C ASN A 3 34.50 -34.82 -2.11
N PRO A 4 34.69 -35.43 -0.92
CA PRO A 4 33.67 -35.43 0.13
C PRO A 4 33.50 -34.08 0.86
N TYR A 5 34.33 -33.08 0.54
CA TYR A 5 34.23 -31.72 1.05
C TYR A 5 33.69 -30.73 0.02
N GLU A 6 33.21 -31.20 -1.14
CA GLU A 6 32.49 -30.33 -2.05
C GLU A 6 31.17 -29.94 -1.36
N PRO A 7 30.99 -28.66 -0.98
CA PRO A 7 29.76 -28.25 -0.34
C PRO A 7 28.63 -28.54 -1.33
N SER A 8 27.71 -29.42 -0.97
CA SER A 8 26.43 -29.60 -1.68
C SER A 8 25.47 -28.40 -1.43
N ASP A 9 26.08 -27.25 -1.12
CA ASP A 9 25.52 -26.02 -0.59
C ASP A 9 25.48 -25.02 -1.76
N PHE A 10 24.37 -24.56 -2.35
CA PHE A 10 22.95 -24.72 -2.10
C PHE A 10 22.21 -24.19 -3.33
N PRO A 11 21.24 -24.92 -3.89
CA PRO A 11 20.11 -24.29 -4.58
C PRO A 11 18.98 -23.93 -3.60
N ILE A 12 18.89 -24.60 -2.44
CA ILE A 12 17.73 -24.49 -1.53
C ILE A 12 17.67 -23.15 -0.79
N THR A 13 18.81 -22.65 -0.26
CA THR A 13 18.85 -21.37 0.47
C THR A 13 18.69 -20.17 -0.46
N ALA A 14 19.28 -20.19 -1.66
CA ALA A 14 19.10 -19.14 -2.67
C ALA A 14 17.62 -19.04 -3.14
N VAL A 15 16.98 -20.18 -3.43
CA VAL A 15 15.57 -20.24 -3.83
C VAL A 15 14.62 -19.82 -2.69
N ALA A 16 14.90 -20.25 -1.44
CA ALA A 16 14.10 -19.84 -0.28
C ALA A 16 14.21 -18.34 0.03
N THR A 17 15.39 -17.75 -0.17
CA THR A 17 15.65 -16.32 0.04
C THR A 17 14.93 -15.48 -1.01
N ASN A 18 14.94 -15.90 -2.27
CA ASN A 18 14.19 -15.26 -3.35
C ASN A 18 12.66 -15.30 -3.14
N ARG A 19 12.11 -16.44 -2.68
CA ARG A 19 10.67 -16.53 -2.35
C ARG A 19 10.28 -15.63 -1.17
N ARG A 20 11.11 -15.57 -0.12
CA ARG A 20 10.88 -14.67 1.03
C ARG A 20 10.92 -13.21 0.60
N ALA A 21 11.85 -12.81 -0.27
CA ALA A 21 11.96 -11.45 -0.78
C ALA A 21 10.72 -11.04 -1.58
N VAL A 22 10.27 -11.87 -2.53
CA VAL A 22 9.04 -11.62 -3.31
C VAL A 22 7.81 -11.52 -2.42
N ARG A 23 7.69 -12.40 -1.41
CA ARG A 23 6.57 -12.38 -0.45
C ARG A 23 6.54 -11.09 0.38
N ARG A 24 7.69 -10.56 0.80
CA ARG A 24 7.79 -9.29 1.54
C ARG A 24 7.24 -8.12 0.73
N TYR A 25 7.54 -8.05 -0.57
CA TYR A 25 7.01 -7.00 -1.44
C TYR A 25 5.49 -7.06 -1.59
N TRP A 26 4.92 -8.27 -1.72
CA TRP A 26 3.46 -8.44 -1.74
C TRP A 26 2.80 -8.03 -0.43
N ILE A 27 3.34 -8.45 0.71
CA ILE A 27 2.81 -8.06 2.03
C ILE A 27 2.87 -6.54 2.20
N GLY A 28 4.01 -5.91 1.85
CA GLY A 28 4.16 -4.46 1.91
C GLY A 28 3.18 -3.72 1.00
N SER A 29 2.98 -4.21 -0.23
CA SER A 29 1.98 -3.66 -1.15
C SER A 29 0.56 -3.74 -0.58
N THR A 30 0.16 -4.89 -0.04
CA THR A 30 -1.18 -5.06 0.52
C THR A 30 -1.39 -4.17 1.74
N ALA A 31 -0.40 -4.09 2.63
CA ALA A 31 -0.46 -3.22 3.80
C ALA A 31 -0.61 -1.74 3.41
N LEU A 32 0.19 -1.25 2.46
CA LEU A 32 0.09 0.13 1.97
C LEU A 32 -1.26 0.41 1.31
N LEU A 33 -1.82 -0.56 0.61
CA LEU A 33 -3.14 -0.40 -0.03
C LEU A 33 -4.25 -0.26 1.02
N LEU A 34 -4.24 -1.11 2.05
CA LEU A 34 -5.20 -1.04 3.16
C LEU A 34 -5.08 0.27 3.92
N VAL A 35 -3.86 0.69 4.28
CA VAL A 35 -3.62 1.98 4.94
C VAL A 35 -4.07 3.14 4.06
N GLY A 36 -3.78 3.09 2.76
CA GLY A 36 -4.22 4.10 1.81
C GLY A 36 -5.74 4.25 1.74
N ILE A 37 -6.50 3.15 1.82
CA ILE A 37 -7.98 3.19 1.90
C ILE A 37 -8.41 3.92 3.16
N THR A 38 -7.85 3.57 4.32
CA THR A 38 -8.22 4.18 5.61
C THR A 38 -7.91 5.69 5.62
N VAL A 39 -6.78 6.10 5.05
CA VAL A 39 -6.39 7.51 4.96
C VAL A 39 -7.27 8.28 3.96
N ALA A 40 -7.66 7.66 2.84
CA ALA A 40 -8.47 8.31 1.81
C ALA A 40 -9.96 8.44 2.17
N LEU A 41 -10.50 7.50 2.96
CA LEU A 41 -11.92 7.42 3.32
C LEU A 41 -12.57 8.75 3.76
N PRO A 42 -12.01 9.50 4.74
CA PRO A 42 -12.62 10.76 5.15
C PRO A 42 -12.65 11.81 4.03
N GLY A 43 -11.60 11.87 3.20
CA GLY A 43 -11.56 12.75 2.03
C GLY A 43 -12.56 12.34 0.95
N LEU A 44 -12.76 11.04 0.72
CA LEU A 44 -13.76 10.53 -0.21
C LEU A 44 -15.19 10.84 0.25
N LEU A 45 -15.47 10.75 1.55
CA LEU A 45 -16.78 11.10 2.12
C LEU A 45 -17.07 12.60 1.96
N LEU A 46 -16.10 13.47 2.26
CA LEU A 46 -16.22 14.91 2.05
C LEU A 46 -16.42 15.25 0.57
N LEU A 47 -15.65 14.63 -0.32
CA LEU A 47 -15.79 14.84 -1.76
C LEU A 47 -17.16 14.40 -2.27
N ASN A 48 -17.68 13.27 -1.77
CA ASN A 48 -19.03 12.82 -2.09
C ASN A 48 -20.11 13.78 -1.60
N GLN A 49 -19.93 14.41 -0.43
CA GLN A 49 -20.84 15.43 0.09
C GLN A 49 -20.80 16.71 -0.74
N GLU A 50 -19.63 17.11 -1.25
CA GLU A 50 -19.49 18.28 -2.14
C GLU A 50 -20.11 18.03 -3.52
N LEU A 51 -19.96 16.82 -4.07
CA LEU A 51 -20.36 16.50 -5.45
C LEU A 51 -21.74 15.84 -5.57
N GLY A 52 -22.29 15.32 -4.46
CA GLY A 52 -23.60 14.68 -4.43
C GLY A 52 -23.70 13.40 -5.26
N TRP A 53 -22.59 12.70 -5.49
CA TRP A 53 -22.55 11.52 -6.37
C TRP A 53 -23.35 10.33 -5.82
N ILE A 54 -23.31 10.12 -4.50
CA ILE A 54 -24.01 9.03 -3.82
C ILE A 54 -24.90 9.65 -2.73
N PRO A 55 -26.22 9.39 -2.74
CA PRO A 55 -27.11 9.86 -1.68
C PRO A 55 -26.67 9.25 -0.34
N THR A 56 -26.33 10.13 0.58
CA THR A 56 -25.81 9.77 1.91
C THR A 56 -26.67 10.43 2.98
N GLN A 57 -26.97 9.70 4.04
CA GLN A 57 -27.78 10.18 5.16
C GLN A 57 -26.93 10.87 6.25
N THR A 58 -25.60 10.77 6.15
CA THR A 58 -24.65 11.28 7.14
C THR A 58 -23.72 12.32 6.52
N GLY A 59 -23.59 13.45 7.23
CA GLY A 59 -22.77 14.60 6.87
C GLY A 59 -21.52 14.71 7.75
N ILE A 60 -20.38 15.13 7.20
CA ILE A 60 -19.21 15.57 7.97
C ILE A 60 -19.24 17.09 7.98
N PHE A 61 -19.54 17.68 9.14
CA PHE A 61 -19.75 19.13 9.26
C PHE A 61 -18.54 19.88 9.83
N GLY A 62 -17.57 19.17 10.39
CA GLY A 62 -16.34 19.74 10.90
C GLY A 62 -15.28 18.67 11.10
N ILE A 63 -14.02 19.02 10.80
CA ILE A 63 -12.85 18.19 11.06
C ILE A 63 -11.93 18.97 11.99
N GLU A 64 -11.49 18.30 13.04
CA GLU A 64 -10.56 18.85 14.01
C GLU A 64 -9.29 18.01 14.05
N PHE A 65 -8.15 18.69 14.13
CA PHE A 65 -6.85 18.05 14.32
C PHE A 65 -6.17 18.69 15.53
N ASN A 66 -5.87 17.87 16.55
CA ASN A 66 -5.32 18.33 17.83
C ASN A 66 -6.14 19.48 18.47
N GLY A 67 -7.47 19.39 18.39
CA GLY A 67 -8.39 20.41 18.94
C GLY A 67 -8.44 21.72 18.16
N ARG A 68 -7.86 21.79 16.96
CA ARG A 68 -7.97 22.95 16.06
C ARG A 68 -8.85 22.61 14.86
N PRO A 69 -9.79 23.48 14.47
CA PRO A 69 -10.58 23.27 13.27
C PRO A 69 -9.69 23.31 12.03
N VAL A 70 -9.88 22.34 11.15
CA VAL A 70 -9.21 22.26 9.85
C VAL A 70 -10.26 22.46 8.76
N SER A 71 -9.93 23.22 7.72
CA SER A 71 -10.88 23.40 6.62
C SER A 71 -11.14 22.08 5.90
N ASN A 72 -12.40 21.82 5.51
CA ASN A 72 -12.78 20.61 4.80
C ASN A 72 -11.99 20.46 3.49
N ALA A 73 -11.76 21.56 2.76
CA ALA A 73 -10.94 21.54 1.55
C ALA A 73 -9.50 21.08 1.80
N THR A 74 -8.90 21.53 2.91
CA THR A 74 -7.56 21.09 3.32
C THR A 74 -7.55 19.62 3.68
N ALA A 75 -8.52 19.17 4.48
CA ALA A 75 -8.66 17.77 4.89
C ALA A 75 -8.87 16.83 3.68
N THR A 76 -9.71 17.21 2.72
CA THR A 76 -9.94 16.47 1.47
C THR A 76 -8.65 16.32 0.67
N ARG A 77 -7.93 17.44 0.44
CA ARG A 77 -6.68 17.42 -0.34
C ARG A 77 -5.62 16.53 0.29
N TYR A 78 -5.41 16.63 1.60
CA TYR A 78 -4.41 15.79 2.28
C TYR A 78 -4.83 14.32 2.35
N SER A 79 -6.09 14.03 2.67
CA SER A 79 -6.58 12.64 2.79
C SER A 79 -6.50 11.91 1.45
N ILE A 80 -7.02 12.52 0.38
CA ILE A 80 -6.98 11.94 -0.96
C ILE A 80 -5.55 11.91 -1.48
N GLY A 81 -4.78 13.00 -1.32
CA GLY A 81 -3.40 13.08 -1.80
C GLY A 81 -2.49 12.02 -1.16
N LEU A 82 -2.55 11.86 0.17
CA LEU A 82 -1.80 10.83 0.87
C LEU A 82 -2.28 9.43 0.51
N GLY A 83 -3.59 9.21 0.41
CA GLY A 83 -4.16 7.94 -0.02
C GLY A 83 -3.66 7.52 -1.41
N LEU A 84 -3.69 8.42 -2.38
CA LEU A 84 -3.19 8.19 -3.74
C LEU A 84 -1.68 7.91 -3.75
N ALA A 85 -0.90 8.65 -2.96
CA ALA A 85 0.54 8.41 -2.85
C ALA A 85 0.85 7.01 -2.29
N LEU A 86 0.10 6.56 -1.27
CA LEU A 86 0.23 5.22 -0.70
C LEU A 86 -0.18 4.14 -1.70
N TRP A 87 -1.23 4.36 -2.48
CA TRP A 87 -1.63 3.44 -3.53
C TRP A 87 -0.60 3.36 -4.67
N ALA A 88 -0.02 4.48 -5.08
CA ALA A 88 1.07 4.49 -6.05
C ALA A 88 2.28 3.69 -5.52
N ALA A 89 2.66 3.88 -4.26
CA ALA A 89 3.72 3.11 -3.62
C ALA A 89 3.38 1.61 -3.56
N ALA A 90 2.13 1.24 -3.24
CA ALA A 90 1.66 -0.14 -3.26
C ALA A 90 1.82 -0.77 -4.65
N LEU A 91 1.40 -0.07 -5.71
CA LEU A 91 1.54 -0.54 -7.09
C LEU A 91 3.00 -0.73 -7.50
N ILE A 92 3.90 0.17 -7.07
CA ILE A 92 5.34 0.03 -7.33
C ILE A 92 5.89 -1.23 -6.66
N LEU A 93 5.50 -1.53 -5.41
CA LEU A 93 5.93 -2.74 -4.72
C LEU A 93 5.38 -4.00 -5.40
N ALA A 94 4.11 -4.00 -5.82
CA ALA A 94 3.51 -5.09 -6.58
C ALA A 94 4.22 -5.32 -7.93
N ALA A 95 4.54 -4.25 -8.66
CA ALA A 95 5.31 -4.31 -9.90
C ALA A 95 6.71 -4.89 -9.69
N ARG A 96 7.42 -4.48 -8.62
CA ARG A 96 8.72 -5.07 -8.26
C ARG A 96 8.59 -6.55 -7.87
N ALA A 97 7.54 -6.92 -7.14
CA ALA A 97 7.29 -8.31 -6.78
C ALA A 97 7.05 -9.20 -8.01
N THR A 98 6.29 -8.70 -8.99
CA THR A 98 6.03 -9.43 -10.24
C THR A 98 7.28 -9.51 -11.13
N ALA A 99 8.07 -8.43 -11.26
CA ALA A 99 9.34 -8.45 -11.97
C ALA A 99 10.33 -9.46 -11.35
N ASN A 100 10.51 -9.44 -10.02
CA ASN A 100 11.38 -10.39 -9.32
C ASN A 100 10.89 -11.84 -9.45
N ARG A 101 9.58 -12.06 -9.53
CA ARG A 101 9.03 -13.40 -9.77
C ARG A 101 9.28 -13.89 -11.20
N ARG A 102 9.29 -13.01 -12.19
CA ARG A 102 9.62 -13.36 -13.60
C ARG A 102 11.10 -13.65 -13.78
N HIS A 103 11.97 -12.90 -13.12
CA HIS A 103 13.43 -13.12 -13.19
C HIS A 103 13.89 -14.42 -12.49
N ASN A 104 13.15 -14.85 -11.46
CA ASN A 104 13.47 -16.07 -10.70
C ASN A 104 12.70 -17.31 -11.17
N ARG A 105 12.04 -17.25 -12.33
CA ARG A 105 11.40 -18.39 -13.00
C ARG A 105 12.32 -18.90 -14.09
#